data_AF-A0A7X2MS83-F1
#
_entry.id   AF-A0A7X2MS83-F1
#
_cell.length_a   1.000
_cell.length_b   1.000
_cell.length_c   1.000
_cell.angle_alpha   90.00
_cell.angle_beta   90.00
_cell.angle_gamma   90.00
#
_symmetry.space_group_name_H-M   'P 1'
#
loop_
_entity.id
_entity.type
_entity.pdbx_description
1 polymer ?
#
loop_
_entity_poly.entity_id
_entity_poly.type
_entity_poly.pdbx_seq_one_letter_code
_entity_poly.pdbx_strand_id
1 'polypeptide(L)'
;MSSSRLKQQFIRLWQSCQGQTQEITLSELADLLHCSRRHMRNLLNRMQAAGWLIWQAEAGRGKRSQLTFCYTGLALQQQRAEDLLEQDRIDQLVQLVGDKNQVRQMIAAHLGRSFRQGKHILRVLYYRPLLNLLPGSPLRRSETHIARQIFNGLTRINEENGEIEPDIAHHWQQTSPLHWRFFLRPAIRFHHGRELGMEDVLATLERQRPHPLFSHIEQIDSPAPW
;
A
#
# COMPACT_ATOMS: atom_id res chain seq x y z
N MET A 1 -21.05 -6.61 -5.90
CA MET A 1 -20.03 -6.91 -4.87
C MET A 1 -20.73 -7.11 -3.52
N SER A 2 -20.55 -8.25 -2.85
CA SER A 2 -21.14 -8.48 -1.53
C SER A 2 -20.44 -7.64 -0.46
N SER A 3 -21.18 -6.96 0.41
CA SER A 3 -20.61 -6.18 1.52
C SER A 3 -19.74 -7.04 2.46
N SER A 4 -18.60 -6.53 2.93
CA SER A 4 -17.70 -7.20 3.92
C SER A 4 -18.46 -7.86 5.09
N ARG A 5 -19.48 -7.17 5.62
CA ARG A 5 -20.34 -7.67 6.70
C ARG A 5 -21.15 -8.94 6.34
N LEU A 6 -21.58 -9.07 5.09
CA LEU A 6 -22.32 -10.26 4.62
C LEU A 6 -21.39 -11.48 4.56
N LYS A 7 -20.14 -11.30 4.08
CA LYS A 7 -19.11 -12.35 4.07
C LYS A 7 -18.82 -12.84 5.50
N GLN A 8 -18.70 -11.92 6.46
CA GLN A 8 -18.48 -12.28 7.88
C GLN A 8 -19.61 -13.13 8.46
N GLN A 9 -20.87 -12.77 8.17
CA GLN A 9 -22.02 -13.55 8.65
C GLN A 9 -22.08 -14.93 8.01
N PHE A 10 -21.70 -15.06 6.74
CA PHE A 10 -21.63 -16.36 6.08
C PHE A 10 -20.55 -17.24 6.72
N ILE A 11 -19.36 -16.71 7.01
CA ILE A 11 -18.28 -17.47 7.66
C ILE A 11 -18.75 -18.00 9.01
N ARG A 12 -19.41 -17.17 9.83
CA ARG A 12 -19.96 -17.60 11.12
C ARG A 12 -20.98 -18.72 10.95
N LEU A 13 -21.93 -18.55 10.02
CA LEU A 13 -22.93 -19.56 9.71
C LEU A 13 -22.27 -20.88 9.26
N TRP A 14 -21.29 -20.81 8.36
CA TRP A 14 -20.56 -21.96 7.86
C TRP A 14 -19.79 -22.68 8.96
N GLN A 15 -19.13 -21.95 9.87
CA GLN A 15 -18.41 -22.51 11.02
C GLN A 15 -19.35 -23.21 12.01
N SER A 16 -20.49 -22.60 12.32
CA SER A 16 -21.51 -23.19 13.20
C SER A 16 -22.12 -24.48 12.63
N CYS A 17 -22.21 -24.59 11.30
CA CYS A 17 -22.82 -25.73 10.61
C CYS A 17 -21.78 -26.66 9.94
N GLN A 18 -20.48 -26.42 10.18
CA GLN A 18 -19.35 -27.14 9.59
C GLN A 18 -19.41 -27.31 8.06
N GLY A 19 -20.10 -26.41 7.36
CA GLY A 19 -20.29 -26.48 5.92
C GLY A 19 -21.11 -27.68 5.40
N GLN A 20 -21.74 -28.46 6.28
CA GLN A 20 -22.51 -29.63 5.89
C GLN A 20 -23.94 -29.24 5.46
N THR A 21 -24.52 -30.04 4.56
CA THR A 21 -25.95 -29.97 4.28
C THR A 21 -26.72 -30.46 5.49
N GLN A 22 -27.67 -29.67 5.98
CA GLN A 22 -28.43 -30.01 7.17
C GLN A 22 -29.87 -29.52 7.12
N GLU A 23 -30.74 -30.21 7.84
CA GLU A 23 -32.12 -29.80 8.08
C GLU A 23 -32.21 -28.98 9.36
N ILE A 24 -32.53 -27.70 9.22
CA ILE A 24 -32.54 -26.75 10.34
C ILE A 24 -33.71 -25.76 10.19
N THR A 25 -34.25 -25.29 11.31
CA THR A 25 -35.32 -24.28 11.29
C THR A 25 -34.74 -22.87 11.19
N LEU A 26 -35.55 -21.94 10.67
CA LEU A 26 -35.18 -20.53 10.61
C LEU A 26 -34.95 -19.93 12.02
N SER A 27 -35.64 -20.43 13.04
CA SER A 27 -35.46 -19.97 14.43
C SER A 27 -34.10 -20.39 14.97
N GLU A 28 -33.73 -21.67 14.82
CA GLU A 28 -32.42 -22.18 15.25
C GLU A 28 -31.26 -21.42 14.57
N LEU A 29 -31.39 -21.11 13.27
CA LEU A 29 -30.41 -20.29 12.56
C LEU A 29 -30.32 -18.85 13.09
N ALA A 30 -31.46 -18.26 13.47
CA ALA A 30 -31.48 -16.92 14.04
C ALA A 30 -30.79 -16.88 15.42
N ASP A 31 -31.03 -17.92 16.22
CA ASP A 31 -30.43 -18.07 17.55
C ASP A 31 -28.91 -18.30 17.45
N LEU A 32 -28.44 -19.14 16.53
CA LEU A 32 -27.01 -19.39 16.27
C LEU A 32 -26.22 -18.12 15.92
N LEU A 33 -26.83 -17.20 15.17
CA LEU A 33 -26.21 -15.93 14.75
C LEU A 33 -26.60 -14.75 15.64
N HIS A 34 -27.34 -15.01 16.74
CA HIS A 34 -27.87 -14.01 17.67
C HIS A 34 -28.59 -12.85 16.97
N CYS A 35 -29.48 -13.16 16.03
CA CYS A 35 -30.21 -12.17 15.26
C CYS A 35 -31.71 -12.49 15.14
N SER A 36 -32.52 -11.51 14.70
CA SER A 36 -33.95 -11.75 14.54
C SER A 36 -34.26 -12.66 13.34
N ARG A 37 -35.34 -13.44 13.41
CA ARG A 37 -35.80 -14.31 12.30
C ARG A 37 -35.95 -13.56 10.97
N ARG A 38 -36.42 -12.30 11.03
CA ARG A 38 -36.54 -11.43 9.84
C ARG A 38 -35.17 -11.09 9.26
N HIS A 39 -34.18 -10.78 10.10
CA HIS A 39 -32.82 -10.51 9.65
C HIS A 39 -32.16 -11.76 9.06
N MET A 40 -32.33 -12.92 9.71
CA MET A 40 -31.78 -14.18 9.24
C MET A 40 -32.30 -14.55 7.84
N ARG A 41 -33.61 -14.41 7.61
CA ARG A 41 -34.20 -14.62 6.29
C ARG A 41 -33.61 -13.69 5.22
N ASN A 42 -33.40 -12.41 5.56
CA ASN A 42 -32.75 -11.47 4.65
C ASN A 42 -31.28 -11.84 4.37
N LEU A 43 -30.54 -12.34 5.37
CA LEU A 43 -29.17 -12.82 5.19
C LEU A 43 -29.13 -14.03 4.24
N LEU A 44 -29.95 -15.05 4.48
CA LEU A 44 -30.04 -16.25 3.64
C LEU A 44 -30.36 -15.90 2.19
N ASN A 45 -31.36 -15.05 1.95
CA ASN A 45 -31.71 -14.61 0.60
C ASN A 45 -30.54 -13.90 -0.10
N ARG A 46 -29.79 -13.05 0.62
CA ARG A 46 -28.62 -12.36 0.06
C ARG A 46 -27.45 -13.30 -0.21
N MET A 47 -27.22 -14.28 0.66
CA MET A 47 -26.18 -15.30 0.49
C MET A 47 -26.51 -16.25 -0.66
N GLN A 48 -27.78 -16.63 -0.81
CA GLN A 48 -28.27 -17.43 -1.93
C GLN A 48 -28.19 -16.67 -3.26
N ALA A 49 -28.57 -15.39 -3.29
CA ALA A 49 -28.41 -14.55 -4.49
C ALA A 49 -26.93 -14.38 -4.90
N ALA A 50 -26.00 -14.51 -3.95
CA ALA A 50 -24.57 -14.51 -4.21
C ALA A 50 -24.00 -15.90 -4.56
N GLY A 51 -24.84 -16.95 -4.58
CA GLY A 51 -24.46 -18.32 -4.89
C GLY A 51 -23.69 -19.06 -3.79
N TRP A 52 -23.70 -18.56 -2.54
CA TRP A 52 -22.88 -19.12 -1.47
C TRP A 52 -23.50 -20.35 -0.79
N LEU A 53 -24.83 -20.38 -0.74
CA LEU A 53 -25.65 -21.44 -0.15
C LEU A 53 -26.98 -21.54 -0.90
N ILE A 54 -27.67 -22.65 -0.70
CA ILE A 54 -29.05 -22.88 -1.11
C ILE A 54 -29.88 -23.12 0.15
N TRP A 55 -30.99 -22.40 0.27
CA TRP A 55 -31.98 -22.50 1.33
C TRP A 55 -33.33 -22.90 0.75
N GLN A 56 -33.78 -24.11 1.06
CA GLN A 56 -35.08 -24.64 0.66
C GLN A 56 -36.04 -24.58 1.85
N ALA A 57 -36.89 -23.56 1.86
CA ALA A 57 -37.86 -23.35 2.93
C ALA A 57 -39.04 -24.33 2.81
N GLU A 58 -39.38 -25.01 3.90
CA GLU A 58 -40.63 -25.77 4.00
C GLU A 58 -41.75 -24.96 4.66
N ALA A 59 -42.97 -25.06 4.12
CA ALA A 59 -44.15 -24.39 4.66
C ALA A 59 -44.75 -25.17 5.84
N GLY A 60 -44.78 -24.54 7.02
CA GLY A 60 -45.42 -25.05 8.24
C GLY A 60 -44.73 -24.56 9.52
N ARG A 61 -45.47 -24.38 10.62
CA ARG A 61 -44.86 -24.02 11.91
C ARG A 61 -43.98 -25.18 12.40
N GLY A 62 -42.69 -24.92 12.59
CA GLY A 62 -41.73 -25.88 13.14
C GLY A 62 -41.16 -26.90 12.15
N LYS A 63 -41.49 -26.79 10.86
CA LYS A 63 -40.88 -27.67 9.85
C LYS A 63 -39.41 -27.30 9.62
N ARG A 64 -38.56 -28.31 9.49
CA ARG A 64 -37.14 -28.15 9.20
C ARG A 64 -36.98 -27.85 7.71
N SER A 65 -36.16 -26.86 7.41
CA SER A 65 -35.83 -26.45 6.05
C SER A 65 -34.43 -26.94 5.72
N GLN A 66 -34.14 -27.20 4.44
CA GLN A 66 -32.84 -27.70 4.03
C GLN A 66 -31.88 -26.55 3.73
N LEU A 67 -30.72 -26.56 4.38
CA LEU A 67 -29.61 -25.65 4.12
C LEU A 67 -28.44 -26.43 3.49
N THR A 68 -28.01 -26.01 2.30
CA THR A 68 -26.87 -26.59 1.57
C THR A 68 -25.82 -25.51 1.31
N PHE A 69 -24.57 -25.74 1.68
CA PHE A 69 -23.48 -24.81 1.35
C PHE A 69 -22.88 -25.13 -0.02
N CYS A 70 -22.89 -24.16 -0.93
CA CYS A 70 -22.33 -24.33 -2.28
C CYS A 70 -20.87 -23.86 -2.36
N TYR A 71 -20.48 -22.94 -1.48
CA TYR A 71 -19.12 -22.43 -1.37
C TYR A 71 -18.43 -23.08 -0.17
N THR A 72 -17.20 -23.57 -0.34
CA THR A 72 -16.40 -24.06 0.78
C THR A 72 -15.95 -22.87 1.64
N GLY A 73 -16.05 -22.99 2.96
CA GLY A 73 -15.59 -21.95 3.88
C GLY A 73 -14.13 -21.54 3.64
N LEU A 74 -13.32 -22.49 3.16
CA LEU A 74 -11.92 -22.31 2.77
C LEU A 74 -11.76 -21.27 1.64
N ALA A 75 -12.57 -21.34 0.58
CA ALA A 75 -12.46 -20.41 -0.55
C ALA A 75 -12.82 -18.98 -0.14
N LEU A 76 -13.80 -18.81 0.75
CA LEU A 76 -14.15 -17.48 1.26
C LEU A 76 -13.12 -16.96 2.27
N GLN A 77 -12.53 -17.84 3.08
CA GLN A 77 -11.41 -17.48 3.96
C GLN A 77 -10.19 -17.05 3.15
N GLN A 78 -9.85 -17.77 2.07
CA GLN A 78 -8.77 -17.40 1.15
C GLN A 78 -9.02 -16.03 0.51
N GLN A 79 -10.21 -15.82 -0.09
CA GLN A 79 -10.55 -14.53 -0.68
C GLN A 79 -10.49 -13.38 0.34
N ARG A 80 -10.92 -13.63 1.59
CA ARG A 80 -10.86 -12.62 2.64
C ARG A 80 -9.42 -12.36 3.09
N ALA A 81 -8.57 -13.39 3.14
CA ALA A 81 -7.16 -13.24 3.46
C ALA A 81 -6.43 -12.43 2.38
N GLU A 82 -6.75 -12.64 1.10
CA GLU A 82 -6.29 -11.80 -0.01
C GLU A 82 -6.77 -10.35 0.12
N ASP A 83 -8.07 -10.13 0.38
CA ASP A 83 -8.65 -8.80 0.61
C ASP A 83 -7.92 -8.05 1.75
N LEU A 84 -7.52 -8.77 2.82
CA LEU A 84 -6.80 -8.19 3.97
C LEU A 84 -5.33 -7.86 3.64
N LEU A 85 -4.65 -8.69 2.85
CA LEU A 85 -3.30 -8.41 2.36
C LEU A 85 -3.29 -7.16 1.48
N GLU A 86 -4.27 -7.03 0.58
CA GLU A 86 -4.38 -5.87 -0.30
C GLU A 86 -4.61 -4.54 0.44
N GLN A 87 -5.19 -4.61 1.64
CA GLN A 87 -5.47 -3.46 2.50
C GLN A 87 -4.40 -3.24 3.58
N ASP A 88 -3.29 -3.98 3.50
CA ASP A 88 -2.19 -3.97 4.49
C ASP A 88 -2.68 -4.24 5.93
N ARG A 89 -3.77 -5.01 6.10
CA ARG A 89 -4.38 -5.35 7.40
C ARG A 89 -3.80 -6.66 7.96
N ILE A 90 -2.49 -6.67 8.19
CA ILE A 90 -1.73 -7.87 8.58
C ILE A 90 -2.22 -8.45 9.92
N ASP A 91 -2.55 -7.63 10.91
CA ASP A 91 -3.03 -8.12 12.21
C ASP A 91 -4.33 -8.95 12.08
N GLN A 92 -5.25 -8.48 11.23
CA GLN A 92 -6.50 -9.19 10.96
C GLN A 92 -6.28 -10.45 10.12
N LEU A 93 -5.29 -10.43 9.22
CA LEU A 93 -4.89 -11.62 8.46
C LEU A 93 -4.35 -12.70 9.40
N VAL A 94 -3.50 -12.34 10.36
CA VAL A 94 -2.96 -13.26 11.37
C VAL A 94 -4.10 -13.86 12.20
N GLN A 95 -5.06 -13.05 12.63
CA GLN A 95 -6.24 -13.53 13.36
C GLN A 95 -7.15 -14.44 12.52
N LEU A 96 -7.28 -14.18 11.22
CA LEU A 96 -8.16 -14.94 10.31
C LEU A 96 -7.57 -16.31 9.97
N VAL A 97 -6.27 -16.37 9.66
CA VAL A 97 -5.59 -17.59 9.21
C VAL A 97 -5.16 -18.44 10.39
N GLY A 98 -4.76 -17.82 11.51
CA GLY A 98 -4.33 -18.51 12.74
C GLY A 98 -2.96 -19.20 12.64
N ASP A 99 -2.61 -19.72 11.47
CA ASP A 99 -1.29 -20.32 11.19
C ASP A 99 -0.27 -19.26 10.74
N LYS A 100 0.74 -19.05 11.59
CA LYS A 100 1.86 -18.12 11.30
C LYS A 100 2.66 -18.50 10.05
N ASN A 101 2.83 -19.79 9.76
CA ASN A 101 3.59 -20.24 8.60
C ASN A 101 2.85 -19.94 7.30
N GLN A 102 1.54 -20.23 7.27
CA GLN A 102 0.69 -19.89 6.15
C GLN A 102 0.65 -18.37 5.94
N VAL A 103 0.47 -17.57 6.99
CA VAL A 103 0.52 -16.10 6.89
C VAL A 103 1.86 -15.62 6.34
N ARG A 104 2.97 -16.17 6.81
CA ARG A 104 4.31 -15.82 6.31
C ARG A 104 4.44 -16.12 4.81
N GLN A 105 3.96 -17.28 4.35
CA GLN A 105 3.96 -17.64 2.93
C GLN A 105 3.10 -16.68 2.11
N MET A 106 1.92 -16.33 2.61
CA MET A 106 1.03 -15.39 1.93
C MET A 106 1.62 -13.98 1.84
N ILE A 107 2.23 -13.48 2.92
CA ILE A 107 2.96 -12.20 2.90
C ILE A 107 4.10 -12.30 1.90
N ALA A 108 4.93 -13.34 1.94
CA ALA A 108 6.06 -13.50 1.04
C ALA A 108 5.63 -13.52 -0.44
N ALA A 109 4.52 -14.18 -0.77
CA ALA A 109 3.93 -14.18 -2.11
C ALA A 109 3.39 -12.81 -2.54
N HIS A 110 3.04 -11.95 -1.59
CA HIS A 110 2.57 -10.58 -1.84
C HIS A 110 3.72 -9.56 -1.99
N LEU A 111 4.95 -9.92 -1.60
CA LEU A 111 6.12 -9.06 -1.74
C LEU A 111 6.69 -9.05 -3.16
N GLY A 112 7.56 -8.09 -3.41
CA GLY A 112 8.24 -7.95 -4.69
C GLY A 112 7.40 -7.20 -5.72
N ARG A 113 7.69 -7.45 -7.00
CA ARG A 113 7.08 -6.73 -8.11
C ARG A 113 5.76 -7.37 -8.49
N SER A 114 4.74 -6.56 -8.65
CA SER A 114 3.44 -6.95 -9.19
C SER A 114 2.94 -5.90 -10.18
N PHE A 115 2.04 -6.29 -11.08
CA PHE A 115 1.40 -5.37 -12.01
C PHE A 115 -0.10 -5.39 -11.78
N ARG A 116 -0.69 -4.23 -11.51
CA ARG A 116 -2.14 -4.09 -11.25
C ARG A 116 -2.64 -2.75 -11.77
N GLN A 117 -3.80 -2.77 -12.44
CA GLN A 117 -4.47 -1.57 -12.96
C GLN A 117 -3.54 -0.65 -13.78
N GLY A 118 -2.66 -1.22 -14.61
CA GLY A 118 -1.70 -0.44 -15.40
C GLY A 118 -0.50 0.11 -14.62
N LYS A 119 -0.34 -0.22 -13.33
CA LYS A 119 0.75 0.25 -12.47
C LYS A 119 1.67 -0.90 -12.07
N HIS A 120 2.98 -0.64 -12.12
CA HIS A 120 3.97 -1.48 -11.46
C HIS A 120 3.99 -1.15 -9.97
N ILE A 121 3.84 -2.16 -9.12
CA ILE A 121 3.86 -2.03 -7.67
C ILE A 121 5.01 -2.87 -7.14
N LEU A 122 5.94 -2.24 -6.42
CA LEU A 122 7.01 -2.93 -5.69
C LEU A 122 6.68 -2.88 -4.19
N ARG A 123 6.48 -4.04 -3.58
CA ARG A 123 6.27 -4.17 -2.12
C ARG A 123 7.53 -4.68 -1.45
N VAL A 124 8.05 -3.91 -0.50
CA VAL A 124 9.26 -4.24 0.26
C VAL A 124 8.90 -4.23 1.74
N LEU A 125 9.22 -5.32 2.45
CA LEU A 125 9.14 -5.31 3.91
C LEU A 125 10.22 -4.40 4.46
N TYR A 126 9.80 -3.43 5.26
CA TYR A 126 10.70 -2.54 5.97
C TYR A 126 10.33 -2.55 7.45
N TYR A 127 11.31 -2.88 8.29
CA TYR A 127 11.09 -3.24 9.70
C TYR A 127 11.11 -2.03 10.65
N ARG A 128 11.28 -0.81 10.14
CA ARG A 128 11.31 0.42 10.94
C ARG A 128 10.44 1.49 10.30
N PRO A 129 9.95 2.47 11.07
CA PRO A 129 9.33 3.66 10.50
C PRO A 129 10.33 4.48 9.67
N LEU A 130 9.86 4.99 8.52
CA LEU A 130 10.52 6.02 7.74
C LEU A 130 10.05 7.39 8.28
N LEU A 131 10.94 8.12 8.94
CA LEU A 131 10.56 9.34 9.68
C LEU A 131 10.42 10.57 8.77
N ASN A 132 11.39 10.78 7.87
CA ASN A 132 11.36 11.86 6.90
C ASN A 132 12.24 11.51 5.69
N LEU A 133 12.08 12.26 4.60
CA LEU A 133 12.86 12.13 3.37
C LEU A 133 13.48 13.47 2.96
N LEU A 134 13.62 14.42 3.89
CA LEU A 134 14.10 15.77 3.61
C LEU A 134 15.61 15.74 3.35
N PRO A 135 16.09 16.08 2.13
CA PRO A 135 17.52 16.15 1.86
C PRO A 135 18.22 17.17 2.78
N GLY A 136 19.43 16.84 3.22
CA GLY A 136 20.21 17.64 4.18
C GLY A 136 19.91 17.33 5.66
N SER A 137 18.86 16.57 5.95
CA SER A 137 18.61 16.04 7.30
C SER A 137 19.42 14.75 7.54
N PRO A 138 19.55 14.26 8.79
CA PRO A 138 20.24 13.01 9.11
C PRO A 138 19.42 11.79 8.63
N LEU A 139 19.52 11.49 7.34
CA LEU A 139 18.89 10.34 6.69
C LEU A 139 19.76 9.08 6.82
N ARG A 140 19.13 7.91 7.01
CA ARG A 140 19.83 6.61 6.93
C ARG A 140 19.90 6.18 5.47
N ARG A 141 20.70 5.15 5.19
CA ARG A 141 20.92 4.66 3.81
C ARG A 141 19.62 4.38 3.04
N SER A 142 18.63 3.80 3.70
CA SER A 142 17.30 3.54 3.13
C SER A 142 16.56 4.83 2.73
N GLU A 143 16.49 5.79 3.63
CA GLU A 143 15.84 7.08 3.40
C GLU A 143 16.59 7.87 2.31
N THR A 144 17.92 7.85 2.31
CA THR A 144 18.74 8.46 1.26
C THR A 144 18.46 7.82 -0.11
N HIS A 145 18.36 6.49 -0.17
CA HIS A 145 18.06 5.78 -1.42
C HIS A 145 16.68 6.18 -1.97
N ILE A 146 15.66 6.28 -1.12
CA ILE A 146 14.31 6.73 -1.50
C ILE A 146 14.34 8.21 -1.91
N ALA A 147 14.99 9.07 -1.14
CA ALA A 147 15.08 10.50 -1.42
C ALA A 147 15.71 10.78 -2.80
N ARG A 148 16.72 10.00 -3.22
CA ARG A 148 17.34 10.08 -4.55
C ARG A 148 16.38 9.75 -5.71
N GLN A 149 15.25 9.07 -5.45
CA GLN A 149 14.21 8.81 -6.46
C GLN A 149 13.23 9.99 -6.59
N ILE A 150 13.23 10.92 -5.64
CA ILE A 150 12.26 12.01 -5.53
C ILE A 150 12.91 13.36 -5.84
N PHE A 151 14.16 13.53 -5.41
CA PHE A 151 14.91 14.78 -5.48
C PHE A 151 16.14 14.63 -6.36
N ASN A 152 16.48 15.70 -7.07
CA ASN A 152 17.67 15.82 -7.90
C ASN A 152 18.62 16.87 -7.32
N GLY A 153 19.91 16.68 -7.56
CA GLY A 153 20.96 17.65 -7.24
C GLY A 153 21.38 18.45 -8.47
N LEU A 154 22.33 19.37 -8.31
CA LEU A 154 23.02 19.97 -9.47
C LEU A 154 23.78 18.90 -10.25
N THR A 155 24.49 18.03 -9.53
CA THR A 155 25.19 16.87 -10.05
C THR A 155 24.84 15.63 -9.22
N ARG A 156 25.22 14.46 -9.71
CA ARG A 156 25.12 13.19 -8.97
C ARG A 156 26.43 12.43 -9.07
N ILE A 157 26.65 11.49 -8.14
CA ILE A 157 27.80 10.58 -8.18
C ILE A 157 27.30 9.24 -8.72
N ASN A 158 27.96 8.73 -9.74
CA ASN A 158 27.75 7.38 -10.25
C ASN A 158 28.25 6.37 -9.20
N GLU A 159 27.37 5.48 -8.75
CA GLU A 159 27.69 4.54 -7.67
C GLU A 159 28.63 3.41 -8.13
N GLU A 160 28.74 3.14 -9.44
CA GLU A 160 29.57 2.06 -9.99
C GLU A 160 31.03 2.49 -10.14
N ASN A 161 31.28 3.69 -10.67
CA ASN A 161 32.64 4.18 -10.96
C ASN A 161 33.07 5.39 -10.10
N GLY A 162 32.17 5.97 -9.31
CA GLY A 162 32.45 7.11 -8.43
C GLY A 162 32.56 8.46 -9.15
N GLU A 163 32.31 8.52 -10.45
CA GLU A 163 32.45 9.75 -11.23
C GLU A 163 31.27 10.71 -11.00
N ILE A 164 31.54 12.00 -11.17
CA ILE A 164 30.51 13.03 -11.09
C ILE A 164 29.81 13.12 -12.45
N GLU A 165 28.49 12.96 -12.43
CA GLU A 165 27.63 13.02 -13.60
C GLU A 165 26.67 14.22 -13.56
N PRO A 166 26.24 14.71 -14.74
CA PRO A 166 25.16 15.68 -14.84
C PRO A 166 23.84 15.20 -14.21
N ASP A 167 23.13 16.13 -13.57
CA ASP A 167 21.75 15.94 -13.09
C ASP A 167 20.90 17.14 -13.56
N ILE A 168 20.46 18.03 -12.65
CA ILE A 168 19.81 19.30 -13.03
C ILE A 168 20.78 20.18 -13.85
N ALA A 169 22.05 20.24 -13.45
CA ALA A 169 23.08 20.90 -14.24
C ALA A 169 23.57 19.94 -15.33
N HIS A 170 23.48 20.37 -16.60
CA HIS A 170 23.99 19.59 -17.72
C HIS A 170 25.48 19.82 -17.99
N HIS A 171 26.02 20.92 -17.46
CA HIS A 171 27.43 21.28 -17.58
C HIS A 171 27.85 22.12 -16.37
N TRP A 172 29.13 22.06 -16.01
CA TRP A 172 29.73 22.91 -15.01
C TRP A 172 31.20 23.11 -15.32
N GLN A 173 31.75 24.24 -14.88
CA GLN A 173 33.15 24.56 -15.10
C GLN A 173 33.72 25.34 -13.90
N GLN A 174 34.99 25.06 -13.60
CA GLN A 174 35.76 25.87 -12.67
C GLN A 174 36.26 27.11 -13.42
N THR A 175 35.74 28.28 -13.05
CA THR A 175 36.11 29.56 -13.69
C THR A 175 37.31 30.24 -13.02
N SER A 176 37.56 29.91 -11.75
CA SER A 176 38.76 30.27 -11.00
C SER A 176 38.98 29.24 -9.87
N PRO A 177 40.12 29.24 -9.15
CA PRO A 177 40.37 28.28 -8.08
C PRO A 177 39.25 28.17 -7.04
N LEU A 178 38.50 29.26 -6.81
CA LEU A 178 37.43 29.33 -5.80
C LEU A 178 36.02 29.48 -6.40
N HIS A 179 35.86 29.49 -7.73
CA HIS A 179 34.57 29.76 -8.37
C HIS A 179 34.17 28.68 -9.36
N TRP A 180 33.02 28.08 -9.11
CA TRP A 180 32.37 27.11 -9.99
C TRP A 180 31.10 27.71 -10.58
N ARG A 181 30.90 27.48 -11.88
CA ARG A 181 29.68 27.86 -12.60
C ARG A 181 28.95 26.60 -13.07
N PHE A 182 27.66 26.53 -12.78
CA PHE A 182 26.78 25.44 -13.20
C PHE A 182 25.75 25.96 -14.23
N PHE A 183 25.50 25.16 -15.26
CA PHE A 183 24.55 25.45 -16.34
C PHE A 183 23.38 24.48 -16.24
N LEU A 184 22.19 25.01 -15.96
CA LEU A 184 21.00 24.20 -15.66
C LEU A 184 20.23 23.87 -16.94
N ARG A 185 19.62 22.68 -16.99
CA ARG A 185 18.71 22.35 -18.10
C ARG A 185 17.49 23.27 -18.05
N PRO A 186 16.99 23.76 -19.20
CA PRO A 186 15.77 24.55 -19.25
C PRO A 186 14.54 23.68 -18.99
N ALA A 187 13.41 24.31 -18.64
CA ALA A 187 12.08 23.69 -18.57
C ALA A 187 11.96 22.46 -17.63
N ILE A 188 12.80 22.38 -16.60
CA ILE A 188 12.66 21.37 -15.54
C ILE A 188 11.40 21.69 -14.73
N ARG A 189 10.59 20.67 -14.42
CA ARG A 189 9.37 20.83 -13.62
C ARG A 189 9.43 20.02 -12.34
N PHE A 190 8.88 20.58 -11.27
CA PHE A 190 8.56 19.84 -10.06
C PHE A 190 7.42 18.85 -10.31
N HIS A 191 7.28 17.86 -9.43
CA HIS A 191 6.21 16.84 -9.49
C HIS A 191 4.79 17.43 -9.51
N HIS A 192 4.61 18.65 -8.98
CA HIS A 192 3.33 19.37 -8.99
C HIS A 192 3.13 20.29 -10.21
N GLY A 193 4.05 20.27 -11.18
CA GLY A 193 3.91 20.91 -12.49
C GLY A 193 4.50 22.33 -12.64
N ARG A 194 4.91 23.00 -11.56
CA ARG A 194 5.61 24.30 -11.63
C ARG A 194 7.00 24.10 -12.21
N GLU A 195 7.45 25.04 -13.04
CA GLU A 195 8.81 25.09 -13.54
C GLU A 195 9.81 25.46 -12.44
N LEU A 196 11.00 24.88 -12.49
CA LEU A 196 12.10 25.19 -11.59
C LEU A 196 12.67 26.57 -11.93
N GLY A 197 12.57 27.51 -10.99
CA GLY A 197 13.19 28.84 -11.11
C GLY A 197 14.59 28.88 -10.50
N MET A 198 15.38 29.89 -10.88
CA MET A 198 16.70 30.12 -10.25
C MET A 198 16.58 30.42 -8.74
N GLU A 199 15.50 31.08 -8.31
CA GLU A 199 15.23 31.32 -6.90
C GLU A 199 15.14 30.02 -6.07
N ASP A 200 14.61 28.94 -6.64
CA ASP A 200 14.47 27.65 -5.95
C ASP A 200 15.83 27.01 -5.71
N VAL A 201 16.74 27.15 -6.68
CA VAL A 201 18.11 26.65 -6.61
C VAL A 201 18.91 27.46 -5.59
N LEU A 202 18.87 28.78 -5.69
CA LEU A 202 19.54 29.69 -4.75
C LEU A 202 19.06 29.44 -3.32
N ALA A 203 17.74 29.44 -3.09
CA ALA A 203 17.17 29.20 -1.77
C ALA A 203 17.54 27.81 -1.21
N THR A 204 17.63 26.79 -2.06
CA THR A 204 18.04 25.45 -1.64
C THR A 204 19.50 25.40 -1.23
N LEU A 205 20.41 25.99 -2.02
CA LEU A 205 21.83 26.00 -1.69
C LEU A 205 22.13 26.89 -0.47
N GLU A 206 21.48 28.05 -0.37
CA GLU A 206 21.57 28.94 0.80
C GLU A 206 21.12 28.22 2.07
N ARG A 207 20.03 27.43 2.02
CA ARG A 207 19.61 26.58 3.13
C ARG A 207 20.67 25.54 3.53
N GLN A 208 21.52 25.10 2.60
CA GLN A 208 22.58 24.13 2.89
C GLN A 208 23.85 24.73 3.49
N ARG A 209 24.17 26.00 3.20
CA ARG A 209 25.41 26.67 3.65
C ARG A 209 25.72 26.56 5.14
N PRO A 210 24.74 26.62 6.08
CA PRO A 210 25.04 26.47 7.50
C PRO A 210 25.56 25.08 7.90
N HIS A 211 25.37 24.06 7.06
CA HIS A 211 25.85 22.72 7.37
C HIS A 211 27.38 22.63 7.23
N PRO A 212 28.08 21.85 8.09
CA PRO A 212 29.54 21.78 8.09
C PRO A 212 30.19 21.41 6.74
N LEU A 213 29.50 20.65 5.89
CA LEU A 213 30.01 20.27 4.57
C LEU A 213 29.98 21.42 3.56
N PHE A 214 29.18 22.46 3.78
CA PHE A 214 28.94 23.56 2.84
C PHE A 214 29.29 24.93 3.43
N SER A 215 29.81 24.98 4.66
CA SER A 215 30.16 26.23 5.36
C SER A 215 31.29 27.01 4.68
N HIS A 216 32.04 26.36 3.79
CA HIS A 216 33.08 26.99 2.97
C HIS A 216 32.52 27.77 1.76
N ILE A 217 31.22 27.69 1.49
CA ILE A 217 30.58 28.44 0.41
C ILE A 217 30.28 29.86 0.89
N GLU A 218 31.04 30.82 0.38
CA GLU A 218 30.93 32.25 0.76
C GLU A 218 29.79 32.98 0.05
N GLN A 219 29.56 32.65 -1.23
CA GLN A 219 28.57 33.35 -2.05
C GLN A 219 27.93 32.39 -3.07
N ILE A 220 26.65 32.62 -3.36
CA ILE A 220 25.89 31.91 -4.38
C ILE A 220 25.07 32.96 -5.15
N ASP A 221 25.27 33.06 -6.45
CA ASP A 221 24.55 34.00 -7.31
C ASP A 221 24.23 33.42 -8.68
N SER A 222 23.30 34.08 -9.37
CA SER A 222 22.95 33.82 -10.77
C SER A 222 23.26 35.06 -11.59
N PRO A 223 24.10 34.97 -12.64
CA PRO A 223 24.39 36.11 -13.50
C PRO A 223 23.23 36.46 -14.45
N ALA A 224 22.23 35.58 -14.59
CA ALA A 224 21.06 35.84 -15.42
C ALA A 224 19.99 36.60 -14.61
N PRO A 225 19.46 37.74 -15.11
CA PRO A 225 18.25 38.33 -14.58
C PRO A 225 17.08 37.38 -14.87
N TRP A 226 16.24 37.16 -13.86
CA TRP A 226 15.07 36.28 -13.83
C TRP A 226 14.04 36.55 -14.94
#